data_AF-A0A946UAK6-F1
#
_entry.id   AF-A0A946UAK6-F1
#
_cell.length_a   1.000
_cell.length_b   1.000
_cell.length_c   1.000
_cell.angle_alpha   90.00
_cell.angle_beta   90.00
_cell.angle_gamma   90.00
#
_symmetry.space_group_name_H-M   'P 1'
#
loop_
_entity.id
_entity.type
_entity.pdbx_description
1 polymer ?
#
loop_
_entity_poly.entity_id
_entity_poly.type
_entity_poly.pdbx_seq_one_letter_code
_entity_poly.pdbx_strand_id
1 'polypeptide(L)'
;SILADTLPVALVPAVVFLLSGVTAFTTGTSWGTMGILMPLVVPLTWAVMGVNDMQASEHMHLLYSAIACNLAGAVWGDHCSPISDTTILSSMASGCDHIEHVRTQMPYATLAALVAVTVGTIPAGYGFPPLLSIVIGLTLLVGILRYAGRKADLAPA
;
A
#
# COMPACT_ATOMS: atom_id res chain seq x y z
N SER A 1 -4.33 25.90 4.33
CA SER A 1 -3.15 25.04 4.63
C SER A 1 -2.46 24.82 3.31
N ILE A 2 -1.16 25.07 3.17
CA ILE A 2 -0.45 25.00 1.86
C ILE A 2 -0.68 23.64 1.16
N LEU A 3 -0.88 22.55 1.90
CA LEU A 3 -1.26 21.25 1.34
C LEU A 3 -2.65 21.21 0.71
N ALA A 4 -3.64 21.92 1.28
CA ALA A 4 -5.00 21.93 0.76
C ALA A 4 -5.11 22.69 -0.58
N ASP A 5 -4.21 23.66 -0.81
CA ASP A 5 -4.19 24.47 -2.03
C ASP A 5 -3.37 23.84 -3.17
N THR A 6 -2.59 22.78 -2.88
CA THR A 6 -1.64 22.18 -3.85
C THR A 6 -1.86 20.70 -4.12
N LEU A 7 -2.48 19.95 -3.21
CA LEU A 7 -2.74 18.52 -3.39
C LEU A 7 -4.21 18.29 -3.75
N PRO A 8 -4.52 17.71 -4.93
CA PRO A 8 -5.88 17.25 -5.24
C PRO A 8 -6.37 16.31 -4.14
N VAL A 9 -7.56 16.56 -3.60
CA VAL A 9 -8.13 15.75 -2.50
C VAL A 9 -8.16 14.26 -2.84
N ALA A 10 -8.43 13.93 -4.10
CA ALA A 10 -8.43 12.56 -4.64
C ALA A 10 -7.06 11.84 -4.50
N LEU A 11 -5.95 12.57 -4.38
CA LEU A 11 -4.61 11.99 -4.23
C LEU A 11 -4.17 11.85 -2.77
N VAL A 12 -4.94 12.35 -1.80
CA VAL A 12 -4.65 12.18 -0.36
C VAL A 12 -4.42 10.70 -0.01
N PRO A 13 -5.26 9.73 -0.44
CA PRO A 13 -5.02 8.32 -0.14
C PRO A 13 -3.68 7.79 -0.69
N ALA A 14 -3.28 8.22 -1.89
CA ALA A 14 -2.02 7.80 -2.50
C ALA A 14 -0.80 8.32 -1.71
N VAL A 15 -0.86 9.56 -1.26
CA VAL A 15 0.17 10.14 -0.38
C VAL A 15 0.23 9.37 0.94
N VAL A 16 -0.92 9.05 1.54
CA VAL A 16 -0.98 8.26 2.77
C VAL A 16 -0.37 6.87 2.58
N PHE A 17 -0.65 6.19 1.46
CA PHE A 17 -0.04 4.89 1.14
C PHE A 17 1.49 4.99 1.12
N LEU A 18 2.04 6.00 0.43
CA LEU A 18 3.48 6.20 0.31
C LEU A 18 4.13 6.53 1.65
N LEU A 19 3.55 7.46 2.42
CA LEU A 19 4.09 7.83 3.74
C LEU A 19 4.08 6.63 4.69
N SER A 20 2.97 5.87 4.73
CA SER A 20 2.86 4.69 5.57
C SER A 20 3.81 3.58 5.11
N GLY A 21 3.98 3.39 3.80
CA GLY A 21 4.94 2.46 3.24
C GLY A 21 6.39 2.80 3.61
N VAL A 22 6.80 4.05 3.44
CA VAL A 22 8.16 4.48 3.79
C VAL A 22 8.39 4.37 5.30
N THR A 23 7.44 4.78 6.13
CA THR A 23 7.55 4.66 7.59
C THR A 23 7.65 3.22 8.03
N ALA A 24 6.82 2.32 7.51
CA ALA A 24 6.89 0.89 7.88
C ALA A 24 8.16 0.22 7.34
N PHE A 25 8.62 0.60 6.15
CA PHE A 25 9.88 0.10 5.59
C PHE A 25 11.08 0.47 6.46
N THR A 26 11.14 1.71 6.96
CA THR A 26 12.27 2.19 7.78
C THR A 26 12.18 1.77 9.24
N THR A 27 10.99 1.49 9.75
CA THR A 27 10.79 1.07 11.16
C THR A 27 10.71 -0.45 11.31
N GLY A 28 10.44 -1.19 10.23
CA GLY A 28 10.27 -2.64 10.26
C GLY A 28 8.99 -3.10 10.98
N THR A 29 7.98 -2.24 11.07
CA THR A 29 6.72 -2.57 11.76
C THR A 29 5.48 -2.00 11.07
N SER A 30 4.54 -2.90 10.74
CA SER A 30 3.22 -2.54 10.23
C SER A 30 2.34 -1.92 11.33
N TRP A 31 2.14 -2.63 12.44
CA TRP A 31 1.27 -2.17 13.53
C TRP A 31 1.73 -0.87 14.19
N GLY A 32 3.06 -0.70 14.38
CA GLY A 32 3.62 0.55 14.89
C GLY A 32 3.30 1.72 13.96
N THR A 33 3.50 1.53 12.66
CA THR A 33 3.20 2.54 11.64
C THR A 33 1.71 2.89 11.59
N MET A 34 0.83 1.89 11.56
CA MET A 34 -0.62 2.10 11.59
C MET A 34 -1.03 2.89 12.83
N GLY A 35 -0.50 2.53 14.00
CA GLY A 35 -0.82 3.17 15.28
C GLY A 35 -0.41 4.64 15.34
N ILE A 36 0.77 5.00 14.83
CA ILE A 36 1.25 6.40 14.86
C ILE A 36 0.63 7.26 13.75
N LEU A 37 0.33 6.69 12.58
CA LEU A 37 -0.18 7.45 11.43
C LEU A 37 -1.70 7.57 11.42
N MET A 38 -2.47 6.57 11.91
CA MET A 38 -3.93 6.65 11.93
C MET A 38 -4.49 7.91 12.62
N PRO A 39 -4.01 8.32 13.83
CA PRO A 39 -4.50 9.54 14.48
C PRO A 39 -4.12 10.82 13.74
N LEU A 40 -3.24 10.76 12.73
CA LEU A 40 -2.92 11.89 11.85
C LEU A 40 -3.74 11.84 10.56
N VAL A 41 -3.83 10.67 9.93
CA VAL A 41 -4.49 10.45 8.64
C VAL A 41 -5.97 10.80 8.68
N VAL A 42 -6.69 10.32 9.70
CA VAL A 42 -8.14 10.54 9.82
C VAL A 42 -8.50 12.02 9.92
N PRO A 43 -7.99 12.79 10.91
CA PRO A 43 -8.33 14.21 11.01
C PRO A 43 -7.78 15.05 9.86
N LEU A 44 -6.61 14.71 9.31
CA LEU A 44 -6.06 15.39 8.13
C LEU A 44 -7.01 15.24 6.93
N THR A 45 -7.42 14.01 6.63
CA THR A 45 -8.30 13.73 5.49
C THR A 45 -9.64 14.43 5.67
N TRP A 46 -10.21 14.37 6.88
CA TRP A 46 -11.45 15.06 7.22
C TRP A 46 -11.36 16.59 7.04
N ALA A 47 -10.26 17.20 7.49
CA ALA A 47 -10.02 18.63 7.36
C ALA A 47 -9.83 19.06 5.90
N VAL A 48 -9.08 18.29 5.11
CA VAL A 48 -8.88 18.56 3.67
C VAL A 48 -10.20 18.43 2.91
N MET A 49 -11.01 17.42 3.21
CA MET A 49 -12.36 17.29 2.66
C MET A 49 -13.24 18.50 3.03
N GLY A 50 -13.16 18.99 4.27
CA GLY A 50 -13.93 20.15 4.74
C GLY A 50 -13.62 21.46 4.02
N VAL A 51 -12.33 21.71 3.75
CA VAL A 51 -11.90 22.91 2.98
C VAL A 51 -12.37 22.87 1.53
N ASN A 52 -12.70 21.68 1.00
CA ASN A 52 -13.13 21.47 -0.38
C ASN A 52 -14.63 21.16 -0.50
N ASP A 53 -15.43 21.37 0.55
CA ASP A 53 -16.87 21.05 0.60
C ASP A 53 -17.21 19.57 0.32
N MET A 54 -16.26 18.65 0.54
CA MET A 54 -16.38 17.22 0.27
C MET A 54 -16.72 16.38 1.51
N GLN A 55 -17.37 16.94 2.53
CA GLN A 55 -17.76 16.19 3.75
C GLN A 55 -19.12 15.48 3.63
N ALA A 56 -19.80 15.59 2.49
CA ALA A 56 -21.03 14.85 2.22
C ALA A 56 -20.80 13.33 2.12
N SER A 57 -21.86 12.54 2.32
CA SER A 57 -21.82 11.07 2.31
C SER A 57 -21.28 10.49 1.01
N GLU A 58 -21.52 11.13 -0.12
CA GLU A 58 -21.03 10.72 -1.44
C GLU A 58 -19.50 10.72 -1.55
N HIS A 59 -18.82 11.54 -0.75
CA HIS A 59 -17.37 11.73 -0.76
C HIS A 59 -16.63 10.92 0.32
N MET A 60 -17.34 10.13 1.14
CA MET A 60 -16.72 9.33 2.21
C MET A 60 -15.74 8.28 1.70
N HIS A 61 -15.78 7.94 0.41
CA HIS A 61 -14.77 7.11 -0.24
C HIS A 61 -13.34 7.64 -0.04
N LEU A 62 -13.15 8.96 0.06
CA LEU A 62 -11.84 9.57 0.33
C LEU A 62 -11.31 9.20 1.71
N LEU A 63 -12.15 9.31 2.74
CA LEU A 63 -11.78 8.97 4.11
C LEU A 63 -11.53 7.47 4.26
N TYR A 64 -12.42 6.63 3.73
CA TYR A 64 -12.24 5.18 3.77
C TYR A 64 -11.00 4.74 3.01
N SER A 65 -10.73 5.34 1.84
CA SER A 65 -9.54 5.05 1.06
C SER A 65 -8.27 5.50 1.77
N ALA A 66 -8.25 6.66 2.45
CA ALA A 66 -7.09 7.11 3.22
C ALA A 66 -6.77 6.16 4.38
N ILE A 67 -7.79 5.71 5.12
CA ILE A 67 -7.64 4.70 6.18
C ILE A 67 -7.09 3.40 5.59
N ALA A 68 -7.70 2.90 4.52
CA ALA A 68 -7.24 1.69 3.84
C ALA A 68 -5.79 1.81 3.34
N CYS A 69 -5.39 2.99 2.86
CA CYS A 69 -4.04 3.24 2.37
C CYS A 69 -3.01 3.32 3.50
N ASN A 70 -3.39 3.78 4.70
CA ASN A 70 -2.52 3.68 5.87
C ASN A 70 -2.23 2.21 6.20
N LEU A 71 -3.27 1.39 6.23
CA LEU A 71 -3.15 -0.05 6.49
C LEU A 71 -2.31 -0.75 5.39
N ALA A 72 -2.66 -0.54 4.12
CA ALA A 72 -2.00 -1.19 3.00
C ALA A 72 -0.54 -0.74 2.83
N GLY A 73 -0.26 0.55 2.97
CA GLY A 73 1.10 1.08 2.93
C GLY A 73 1.95 0.51 4.06
N ALA A 74 1.43 0.49 5.29
CA ALA A 74 2.14 -0.08 6.43
C ALA A 74 2.46 -1.57 6.25
N VAL A 75 1.53 -2.38 5.73
CA VAL A 75 1.79 -3.81 5.42
C VAL A 75 2.84 -3.95 4.33
N TRP A 76 2.75 -3.16 3.26
CA TRP A 76 3.70 -3.22 2.16
C TRP A 76 5.13 -2.87 2.61
N GLY A 77 5.28 -1.79 3.39
CA GLY A 77 6.58 -1.35 3.88
C GLY A 77 7.23 -2.39 4.81
N ASP A 78 6.44 -2.94 5.73
CA ASP A 78 6.85 -4.00 6.65
C ASP A 78 7.34 -5.26 5.90
N HIS A 79 6.55 -5.72 4.91
CA HIS A 79 6.88 -6.88 4.07
C HIS A 79 8.19 -6.74 3.29
N CYS A 80 8.53 -5.52 2.89
CA CYS A 80 9.73 -5.23 2.11
C CYS A 80 10.95 -4.92 2.98
N SER A 81 10.77 -4.68 4.29
CA SER A 81 11.82 -4.17 5.15
C SER A 81 12.83 -5.27 5.52
N PRO A 82 14.15 -5.03 5.34
CA PRO A 82 15.20 -5.95 5.78
C PRO A 82 15.42 -5.95 7.30
N ILE A 83 14.67 -5.15 8.05
CA ILE A 83 14.77 -5.10 9.51
C ILE A 83 13.45 -5.47 10.18
N SER A 84 12.44 -5.86 9.41
CA SER A 84 11.15 -6.29 9.95
C SER A 84 11.26 -7.66 10.62
N ASP A 85 10.65 -7.80 11.79
CA ASP A 85 10.50 -9.07 12.50
C ASP A 85 9.79 -10.12 11.63
N THR A 86 8.79 -9.71 10.84
CA THR A 86 8.06 -10.59 9.93
C THR A 86 8.97 -11.10 8.82
N THR A 87 9.80 -10.24 8.23
CA THR A 87 10.77 -10.61 7.19
C THR A 87 11.86 -11.52 7.74
N ILE A 88 12.37 -11.21 8.94
CA ILE A 88 13.39 -12.03 9.62
C ILE A 88 12.82 -13.42 9.91
N LEU A 89 11.65 -13.53 10.55
CA LEU A 89 10.99 -14.80 10.82
C LEU A 89 10.67 -15.58 9.55
N SER A 90 10.24 -14.91 8.48
CA SER A 90 9.94 -15.54 7.19
C SER A 90 11.18 -16.12 6.53
N SER A 91 12.31 -15.40 6.56
CA SER A 91 13.59 -15.91 6.04
C SER A 91 14.11 -17.11 6.82
N MET A 92 14.03 -17.08 8.15
CA MET A 92 14.42 -18.20 9.02
C MET A 92 13.52 -19.43 8.81
N ALA A 93 12.20 -19.24 8.75
CA ALA A 93 11.25 -20.33 8.51
C ALA A 93 11.42 -20.96 7.12
N SER A 94 11.84 -20.17 6.13
CA SER A 94 12.13 -20.64 4.77
C SER A 94 13.52 -21.27 4.61
N GLY A 95 14.38 -21.17 5.63
CA GLY A 95 15.75 -21.69 5.60
C GLY A 95 16.67 -20.99 4.58
N CYS A 96 16.33 -19.78 4.15
CA CYS A 96 17.09 -19.01 3.15
C CYS A 96 17.85 -17.85 3.79
N ASP A 97 18.90 -17.37 3.10
CA ASP A 97 19.60 -16.15 3.52
C ASP A 97 18.63 -14.96 3.60
N HIS A 98 18.77 -14.15 4.63
CA HIS A 98 17.87 -13.05 4.91
C HIS A 98 17.86 -11.99 3.80
N ILE A 99 19.03 -11.63 3.27
CA ILE A 99 19.14 -10.64 2.20
C ILE A 99 18.65 -11.22 0.87
N GLU A 100 18.87 -12.51 0.62
CA GLU A 100 18.29 -13.19 -0.54
C GLU A 100 16.76 -13.23 -0.46
N HIS A 101 16.17 -13.47 0.71
CA HIS A 101 14.73 -13.40 0.92
C HIS A 101 14.20 -12.02 0.54
N VAL A 102 14.74 -10.95 1.12
CA VAL A 102 14.33 -9.57 0.82
C VAL A 102 14.47 -9.26 -0.66
N ARG A 103 15.62 -9.59 -1.25
CA ARG A 103 15.92 -9.29 -2.65
C ARG A 103 14.96 -10.01 -3.61
N THR A 104 14.56 -11.24 -3.30
CA THR A 104 13.61 -11.99 -4.14
C THR A 104 12.17 -11.52 -3.97
N GLN A 105 11.79 -11.01 -2.80
CA GLN A 105 10.45 -10.47 -2.53
C GLN A 105 10.24 -9.06 -3.13
N MET A 106 11.26 -8.20 -3.09
CA MET A 106 11.16 -6.79 -3.52
C MET A 106 10.52 -6.56 -4.90
N PRO A 107 10.84 -7.33 -5.96
CA PRO A 107 10.19 -7.17 -7.27
C PRO A 107 8.68 -7.43 -7.22
N TYR A 108 8.24 -8.49 -6.52
CA TYR A 108 6.83 -8.84 -6.40
C TYR A 108 6.06 -7.82 -5.57
N ALA A 109 6.64 -7.39 -4.45
CA ALA A 109 6.02 -6.39 -3.60
C ALA A 109 5.94 -5.03 -4.28
N THR A 110 6.96 -4.63 -5.05
CA THR A 110 6.94 -3.40 -5.86
C THR A 110 5.85 -3.45 -6.92
N LEU A 111 5.73 -4.58 -7.63
CA LEU A 111 4.64 -4.79 -8.60
C LEU A 111 3.26 -4.68 -7.95
N ALA A 112 3.07 -5.33 -6.80
CA ALA A 112 1.81 -5.28 -6.05
C ALA A 112 1.48 -3.85 -5.61
N ALA A 113 2.45 -3.08 -5.09
CA ALA A 113 2.25 -1.67 -4.74
C ALA A 113 1.90 -0.81 -5.95
N LEU A 114 2.59 -0.99 -7.08
CA LEU A 114 2.28 -0.24 -8.30
C LEU A 114 0.86 -0.50 -8.78
N VAL A 115 0.42 -1.76 -8.81
CA VAL A 115 -0.96 -2.11 -9.18
C VAL A 115 -1.96 -1.56 -8.16
N ALA A 116 -1.67 -1.70 -6.86
CA ALA A 116 -2.52 -1.18 -5.80
C ALA A 116 -2.72 0.33 -5.92
N VAL A 117 -1.64 1.10 -6.16
CA VAL A 117 -1.72 2.56 -6.29
C VAL A 117 -2.46 2.97 -7.56
N THR A 118 -2.11 2.38 -8.70
CA THR A 118 -2.63 2.79 -10.01
C THR A 118 -4.07 2.36 -10.28
N VAL A 119 -4.47 1.19 -9.79
CA VAL A 119 -5.79 0.58 -10.08
C VAL A 119 -6.72 0.60 -8.87
N GLY A 120 -6.16 0.61 -7.65
CA GLY A 120 -6.92 0.69 -6.41
C GLY A 120 -7.00 2.13 -5.88
N THR A 121 -5.89 2.64 -5.35
CA THR A 121 -5.84 3.86 -4.56
C THR A 121 -6.24 5.11 -5.33
N ILE A 122 -5.62 5.36 -6.49
CA ILE A 122 -5.90 6.56 -7.29
C ILE A 122 -7.37 6.53 -7.76
N PRO A 123 -7.88 5.45 -8.39
CA PRO A 123 -9.30 5.38 -8.78
C PRO A 123 -10.26 5.49 -7.60
N ALA A 124 -9.96 4.87 -6.45
CA ALA A 124 -10.78 4.99 -5.24
C ALA A 124 -10.88 6.43 -4.75
N GLY A 125 -9.82 7.23 -4.89
CA GLY A 125 -9.82 8.66 -4.60
C GLY A 125 -10.76 9.49 -5.50
N TYR A 126 -11.10 8.98 -6.69
CA TYR A 126 -12.10 9.57 -7.59
C TYR A 126 -13.48 8.90 -7.48
N GLY A 127 -13.70 8.05 -6.46
CA GLY A 127 -14.98 7.36 -6.24
C GLY A 127 -15.20 6.15 -7.14
N PHE A 128 -14.16 5.61 -7.77
CA PHE A 128 -14.29 4.40 -8.59
C PHE A 128 -14.71 3.19 -7.73
N PRO A 129 -15.62 2.32 -8.22
CA PRO A 129 -16.14 1.21 -7.41
C PRO A 129 -15.04 0.24 -6.95
N PRO A 130 -14.94 -0.08 -5.65
CA PRO A 130 -13.84 -0.88 -5.11
C PRO A 130 -13.82 -2.32 -5.65
N LEU A 131 -15.00 -2.91 -5.90
CA LEU A 131 -15.09 -4.26 -6.46
C LEU A 131 -14.49 -4.32 -7.87
N LEU A 132 -14.70 -3.29 -8.69
CA LEU A 132 -14.10 -3.22 -10.02
C LEU A 132 -12.59 -3.08 -9.92
N SER A 133 -12.08 -2.21 -9.03
CA SER A 133 -10.63 -2.10 -8.77
C SER A 133 -10.02 -3.43 -8.34
N ILE A 134 -10.69 -4.21 -7.49
CA ILE A 134 -10.21 -5.53 -7.06
C ILE A 134 -10.14 -6.50 -8.23
N VAL A 135 -11.20 -6.57 -9.05
CA VAL A 135 -11.23 -7.48 -10.22
C VAL A 135 -10.17 -7.10 -11.24
N ILE A 136 -10.02 -5.79 -11.55
CA ILE A 136 -9.01 -5.31 -12.49
C ILE A 136 -7.59 -5.54 -11.93
N GLY A 137 -7.38 -5.26 -10.65
CA GLY A 137 -6.09 -5.48 -10.00
C GLY A 137 -5.69 -6.96 -9.98
N LEU A 138 -6.62 -7.85 -9.64
CA LEU A 138 -6.38 -9.29 -9.63
C LEU A 138 -6.07 -9.81 -11.04
N THR A 139 -6.87 -9.42 -12.03
CA THR A 139 -6.66 -9.84 -13.43
C THR A 139 -5.33 -9.34 -13.97
N LEU A 140 -4.92 -8.11 -13.64
CA LEU A 140 -3.60 -7.58 -14.00
C LEU A 140 -2.47 -8.33 -13.31
N LEU A 141 -2.54 -8.56 -11.99
CA LEU A 141 -1.48 -9.28 -11.27
C LEU A 141 -1.33 -10.72 -11.77
N VAL A 142 -2.44 -11.42 -11.98
CA VAL A 142 -2.45 -12.77 -12.56
C VAL A 142 -1.91 -12.74 -13.99
N GLY A 143 -2.34 -11.78 -14.81
CA GLY A 143 -1.84 -11.63 -16.18
C GLY A 143 -0.34 -11.41 -16.22
N ILE A 144 0.18 -10.46 -15.44
CA ILE A 144 1.62 -10.17 -15.35
C ILE A 144 2.39 -11.39 -14.88
N LEU A 145 1.91 -12.08 -13.84
CA LEU A 145 2.54 -13.32 -13.38
C LEU A 145 2.57 -14.41 -14.46
N ARG A 146 1.51 -14.53 -15.27
CA ARG A 146 1.42 -15.54 -16.33
C ARG A 146 2.33 -15.23 -17.52
N TYR A 147 2.50 -13.97 -17.90
CA TYR A 147 3.26 -13.56 -19.08
C TYR A 147 4.72 -13.21 -18.78
N ALA A 148 5.02 -12.60 -17.63
CA ALA A 148 6.35 -12.16 -17.24
C ALA A 148 6.97 -13.03 -16.12
N GLY A 149 6.17 -13.84 -15.43
CA GLY A 149 6.66 -14.75 -14.40
C GLY A 149 7.52 -15.87 -14.97
N ARG A 150 8.58 -16.20 -14.25
CA ARG A 150 9.43 -17.36 -14.57
C ARG A 150 8.97 -18.55 -13.72
N LYS A 151 9.03 -19.75 -14.30
CA LYS A 151 8.89 -20.97 -13.50
C LYS A 151 10.06 -21.03 -12.53
N ALA A 152 9.80 -21.39 -11.28
CA ALA A 152 10.87 -21.70 -10.36
C ALA A 152 11.59 -22.95 -10.90
N ASP A 153 12.89 -22.84 -11.13
CA ASP A 153 13.71 -24.00 -11.40
C ASP A 153 13.69 -24.86 -10.13
N LEU A 154 13.01 -26.00 -10.19
CA LEU A 154 13.05 -26.97 -9.10
C LEU A 154 14.50 -27.43 -8.99
N ALA A 155 15.17 -27.10 -7.87
CA ALA A 155 16.42 -27.74 -7.54
C ALA A 155 16.21 -29.26 -7.59
N PRO A 156 17.11 -30.05 -8.21
CA PRO A 156 17.00 -31.49 -8.16
C PRO A 156 16.98 -31.94 -6.70
N ALA A 157 16.01 -32.80 -6.37
CA ALA A 157 15.78 -33.35 -5.04
C ALA A 157 17.00 -34.12 -4.51
#